data_AF-A0A0U1DIV0-F1
#
_entry.id   AF-A0A0U1DIV0-F1
#
_cell.length_a   1.000
_cell.length_b   1.000
_cell.length_c   1.000
_cell.angle_alpha   90.00
_cell.angle_beta   90.00
_cell.angle_gamma   90.00
#
_symmetry.space_group_name_H-M   'P 1'
#
loop_
_entity.id
_entity.type
_entity.pdbx_description
1 polymer ?
#
loop_
_entity_poly.entity_id
_entity_poly.type
_entity_poly.pdbx_seq_one_letter_code
_entity_poly.pdbx_strand_id
1 'polypeptide(L)' 'MRVILNIIWLIFGGLWLALGYLLAALICFVLIITIPFGFASLRIASYALWPFGRTIVDKPGTRPGA' A
#
# COMPACT_ATOMS: atom_id res chain seq x y z
N MET A 1 -15.20 -0.29 16.18
CA MET A 1 -14.81 -1.68 15.82
C MET A 1 -13.72 -1.80 14.75
N ARG A 2 -13.23 -0.71 14.14
CA ARG A 2 -12.24 -0.77 13.03
C ARG A 2 -10.79 -1.05 13.48
N VAL A 3 -10.43 -0.61 14.68
CA VAL A 3 -9.05 -0.69 15.22
C VAL A 3 -8.67 -2.12 15.59
N ILE A 4 -9.59 -2.90 16.18
CA ILE A 4 -9.34 -4.31 16.56
C ILE A 4 -9.09 -5.17 15.32
N LEU A 5 -9.89 -4.99 14.26
CA LEU A 5 -9.70 -5.69 12.99
C LEU A 5 -8.36 -5.32 12.33
N ASN A 6 -7.96 -4.04 12.39
CA ASN A 6 -6.69 -3.58 11.85
C ASN A 6 -5.50 -4.16 12.65
N ILE A 7 -5.60 -4.27 13.97
CA ILE A 7 -4.56 -4.86 14.84
C ILE A 7 -4.40 -6.35 14.59
N ILE A 8 -5.51 -7.11 14.53
CA ILE A 8 -5.48 -8.54 14.22
C ILE A 8 -4.88 -8.76 12.83
N TRP A 9 -5.30 -7.97 11.84
CA TRP A 9 -4.75 -8.02 10.50
C TRP A 9 -3.25 -7.69 10.46
N LEU A 10 -2.82 -6.63 11.16
CA LEU A 10 -1.40 -6.25 11.26
C LEU A 10 -0.56 -7.40 11.79
N ILE A 11 -1.00 -8.07 12.85
CA ILE A 11 -0.25 -9.16 13.49
C ILE A 11 -0.25 -10.44 12.64
N PHE A 12 -1.38 -10.81 12.02
CA PHE A 12 -1.49 -12.08 11.27
C PHE A 12 -0.92 -12.03 9.84
N GLY A 13 -0.87 -10.86 9.21
CA GLY A 13 -0.46 -10.78 7.79
C GLY A 13 0.02 -9.41 7.32
N GLY A 14 -0.49 -8.32 7.88
CA GLY A 14 -0.13 -6.96 7.47
C GLY A 14 1.35 -6.63 7.68
N LEU A 15 1.94 -7.04 8.81
CA LEU A 15 3.37 -6.85 9.09
C LEU A 15 4.25 -7.65 8.13
N TRP A 16 3.88 -8.90 7.84
CA TRP A 16 4.64 -9.76 6.95
C TRP A 16 4.62 -9.26 5.50
N LEU A 17 3.44 -8.84 5.03
CA LEU A 17 3.28 -8.23 3.71
C LEU A 17 4.08 -6.93 3.60
N ALA A 18 3.97 -6.07 4.62
CA ALA A 18 4.72 -4.82 4.69
C ALA A 18 6.24 -5.05 4.67
N LEU A 19 6.73 -6.03 5.44
CA LEU A 19 8.15 -6.40 5.45
C LEU A 19 8.60 -6.91 4.08
N GLY A 20 7.80 -7.76 3.44
CA GLY A 20 8.09 -8.30 2.10
C GLY A 20 8.16 -7.20 1.03
N TYR A 21 7.21 -6.26 1.05
CA TYR A 21 7.23 -5.12 0.14
C TYR A 21 8.36 -4.12 0.46
N LEU A 22 8.74 -3.97 1.73
CA LEU A 22 9.86 -3.12 2.13
C LEU A 22 11.21 -3.72 1.69
N LEU A 23 11.38 -5.05 1.81
CA LEU A 23 12.52 -5.77 1.25
C LEU A 23 12.57 -5.67 -0.28
N ALA A 24 11.43 -5.86 -0.95
CA ALA A 24 11.34 -5.71 -2.41
C ALA A 24 11.63 -4.26 -2.85
N ALA A 25 11.17 -3.27 -2.08
CA ALA A 25 11.48 -1.86 -2.32
C ALA A 25 12.97 -1.58 -2.14
N LEU A 26 13.61 -2.13 -1.10
CA LEU A 26 15.05 -2.00 -0.86
C LEU A 26 15.86 -2.61 -2.00
N ILE A 27 15.48 -3.80 -2.47
CA ILE A 27 16.11 -4.46 -3.63
C ILE A 27 15.92 -3.62 -4.89
N CYS A 28 14.72 -3.08 -5.12
CA CYS A 28 14.48 -2.20 -6.27
C CYS A 28 15.26 -0.88 -6.18
N PHE A 29 15.49 -0.37 -4.98
CA PHE A 29 16.32 0.81 -4.75
C PHE A 29 17.80 0.53 -5.08
N VAL A 30 18.30 -0.64 -4.70
CA VAL A 30 19.67 -1.10 -5.02
C VAL A 30 19.86 -1.29 -6.52
N LEU A 31 18.83 -1.76 -7.25
CA LEU A 31 18.91 -1.92 -8.70
C LEU A 31 18.96 -0.59 -9.46
N ILE A 32 18.61 0.55 -8.85
CA ILE A 32 18.53 1.94 -9.37
C ILE A 32 17.59 2.12 -10.58
N ILE A 33 17.63 1.20 -11.53
CA ILE A 33 16.80 1.11 -12.73
C ILE A 33 15.32 0.91 -12.36
N THR A 34 15.03 0.29 -11.21
CA THR A 34 13.66 -0.03 -10.77
C THR A 34 13.14 0.86 -9.65
N ILE A 35 13.75 2.03 -9.40
CA ILE A 35 13.23 3.05 -8.48
C ILE A 35 11.72 3.34 -8.62
N PRO A 36 11.13 3.52 -9.83
CA PRO A 36 9.69 3.73 -9.94
C PRO A 36 8.87 2.53 -9.43
N PHE A 37 9.39 1.31 -9.57
CA PHE A 37 8.76 0.10 -9.07
C PHE A 37 8.87 -0.02 -7.54
N GLY A 38 10.01 0.41 -6.97
CA GLY A 38 10.18 0.54 -5.52
C GLY A 38 9.20 1.52 -4.86
N PHE A 39 8.87 2.62 -5.56
CA PHE A 39 7.86 3.56 -5.07
C PHE A 39 6.44 2.96 -5.11
N ALA A 40 6.13 2.16 -6.13
CA ALA A 40 4.85 1.46 -6.24
C ALA A 40 4.68 0.41 -5.14
N SER A 41 5.73 -0.38 -4.86
CA SER A 41 5.71 -1.39 -3.79
C SER A 41 5.57 -0.77 -2.40
N LEU A 42 6.24 0.36 -2.11
CA LEU A 42 6.04 1.13 -0.87
C LEU A 42 4.61 1.64 -0.72
N ARG A 43 3.99 2.08 -1.83
CA ARG A 43 2.58 2.52 -1.81
C ARG A 43 1.66 1.38 -1.43
N ILE A 44 1.84 0.21 -2.04
CA ILE A 44 1.07 -1.00 -1.74
C ILE A 44 1.32 -1.47 -0.29
N ALA A 45 2.57 -1.41 0.20
CA ALA A 45 2.89 -1.71 1.58
C ALA A 45 2.11 -0.82 2.56
N SER A 46 2.03 0.49 2.29
CA SER A 46 1.26 1.42 3.11
C SER A 46 -0.25 1.11 3.11
N TYR A 47 -0.79 0.67 1.97
CA TYR A 47 -2.20 0.26 1.87
C TYR A 47 -2.45 -1.08 2.57
N ALA A 48 -1.51 -2.01 2.50
CA ALA A 48 -1.58 -3.31 3.17
C ALA A 48 -1.48 -3.21 4.70
N LEU A 49 -0.75 -2.21 5.21
CA LEU A 49 -0.63 -1.92 6.64
C LEU A 49 -1.91 -1.36 7.25
N TRP A 50 -2.73 -0.65 6.46
CA TRP A 50 -3.94 -0.01 6.95
C TRP A 50 -5.13 -0.12 5.98
N PRO A 51 -5.63 -1.35 5.74
CA PRO A 51 -6.76 -1.56 4.83
C PRO A 51 -8.09 -1.03 5.42
N PHE A 52 -8.26 -1.11 6.74
CA PHE A 52 -9.54 -0.79 7.40
C PHE A 52 -9.58 0.66 7.89
N GLY A 53 -9.83 1.58 6.95
CA GLY A 53 -9.95 3.02 7.26
C GLY A 53 -9.93 3.93 6.03
N ARG A 54 -9.43 3.44 4.90
CA ARG A 54 -9.47 4.15 3.62
C ARG A 54 -10.84 3.96 2.97
N THR A 55 -11.63 5.03 2.91
CA THR A 55 -12.78 5.11 2.02
C THR A 55 -12.26 5.29 0.60
N ILE A 56 -12.59 4.36 -0.30
CA ILE A 56 -12.33 4.53 -1.73
C ILE A 56 -13.28 5.64 -2.18
N VAL A 57 -12.73 6.84 -2.42
CA VAL A 57 -13.50 7.94 -3.01
C VAL A 57 -13.41 7.74 -4.51
N ASP A 58 -14.55 7.43 -5.13
CA ASP A 58 -14.68 7.47 -6.58
C ASP A 58 -14.31 8.88 -7.06
N LYS A 59 -13.27 8.95 -7.91
CA LYS A 59 -12.91 10.22 -8.53
C LYS A 59 -14.12 10.68 -9.33
N PRO A 60 -14.65 11.90 -9.14
CA PRO A 60 -15.65 12.42 -10.05
C PRO A 60 -15.05 12.38 -11.45
N GLY A 61 -15.65 11.54 -12.29
CA GLY A 61 -15.30 11.44 -13.69
C GLY A 61 -15.42 12.83 -14.30
N THR A 62 -14.35 13.28 -14.96
CA THR A 62 -14.40 14.46 -15.81
C THR A 62 -15.49 14.18 -16.84
N ARG A 63 -16.67 14.80 -16.69
CA ARG A 63 -17.67 14.86 -17.77
C ARG A 63 -16.99 15.58 -18.93
N PRO A 64 -16.75 14.94 -20.09
CA PRO A 64 -16.38 15.66 -21.29
C PRO A 64 -17.69 16.27 -21.83
N GLY A 65 -17.95 17.55 -21.58
CA GLY A 65 -19.16 18.22 -22.10
C GLY A 65 -19.67 19.42 -21.30
N ALA A 66 -18.80 20.29 -20.79
CA ALA A 66 -19.18 21.63 -20.34
C ALA A 66 -18.24 22.65 -20.97
#